data_AF-A0A2V5SDH6-F1
#
_entry.id   AF-A0A2V5SDH6-F1
#
_cell.length_a   1.000
_cell.length_b   1.000
_cell.length_c   1.000
_cell.angle_alpha   90.00
_cell.angle_beta   90.00
_cell.angle_gamma   90.00
#
_symmetry.space_group_name_H-M   'P 1'
#
loop_
_entity.id
_entity.type
_entity.pdbx_description
1 polymer ?
#
loop_
_entity_poly.entity_id
_entity_poly.type
_entity_poly.pdbx_seq_one_letter_code
_entity_poly.pdbx_strand_id
1 'polypeptide(L)'
;MKPKLRFHRHRKLCGIAACITLVCATSLLAFEPNEWRQTQTLNVPAPGLVRVNLPATTLNAAQPGLEDLRIVDTAGNQVPYLIERLVPNPESMLRPKEFRSTIEAGATRLILETGTTAPIAGVSLETPASQFVKAVQVEGSHNGA
;
A
#
# COMPACT_ATOMS: atom_id res chain seq x y z
N MET A 1 -25.43 -18.60 73.77
CA MET A 1 -26.18 -18.34 72.51
C MET A 1 -25.41 -17.34 71.66
N LYS A 2 -25.07 -17.66 70.41
CA LYS A 2 -24.41 -16.75 69.44
C LYS A 2 -25.40 -16.40 68.32
N PRO A 3 -25.52 -15.14 67.87
CA PRO A 3 -26.44 -14.78 66.81
C PRO A 3 -25.84 -15.06 65.42
N LYS A 4 -26.67 -15.60 64.50
CA LYS A 4 -26.34 -15.75 63.08
C LYS A 4 -26.69 -14.46 62.34
N LEU A 5 -25.71 -13.76 61.76
CA LEU A 5 -25.95 -12.66 60.81
C LEU A 5 -26.22 -13.24 59.41
N ARG A 6 -27.39 -12.91 58.84
CA ARG A 6 -27.79 -13.24 57.46
C ARG A 6 -27.15 -12.24 56.48
N PHE A 7 -26.21 -12.69 55.65
CA PHE A 7 -25.70 -11.96 54.49
C PHE A 7 -26.34 -12.49 53.20
N HIS A 8 -27.42 -11.87 52.71
CA HIS A 8 -28.05 -12.29 51.46
C HIS A 8 -28.51 -11.16 50.51
N ARG A 9 -28.22 -9.89 50.82
CA ARG A 9 -28.70 -8.75 50.03
C ARG A 9 -27.72 -8.25 48.96
N HIS A 10 -26.42 -8.52 49.10
CA HIS A 10 -25.38 -7.98 48.20
C HIS A 10 -25.14 -8.80 46.91
N ARG A 11 -25.54 -10.08 46.87
CA ARG A 11 -25.31 -10.96 45.70
C ARG A 11 -26.17 -10.62 44.48
N LYS A 12 -27.37 -10.04 44.68
CA LYS A 12 -28.27 -9.69 43.57
C LYS A 12 -27.94 -8.35 42.90
N LEU A 13 -27.35 -7.40 43.64
CA LEU A 13 -26.95 -6.11 43.06
C LEU A 13 -25.70 -6.22 42.17
N CYS A 14 -24.72 -7.04 42.54
CA CYS A 14 -23.52 -7.24 41.70
C CYS A 14 -23.82 -7.94 40.36
N GLY A 15 -24.83 -8.83 40.31
CA GLY A 15 -25.19 -9.53 39.06
C GLY A 15 -25.81 -8.59 38.01
N ILE A 16 -26.58 -7.59 38.44
CA ILE A 16 -27.25 -6.65 37.52
C ILE A 16 -26.25 -5.62 36.97
N ALA A 17 -25.32 -5.14 37.81
CA ALA A 17 -24.26 -4.23 37.36
C ALA A 17 -23.31 -4.89 36.35
N ALA A 18 -23.02 -6.18 36.50
CA ALA A 18 -22.17 -6.95 35.58
C ALA A 18 -22.84 -7.22 34.21
N CYS A 19 -24.17 -7.33 34.14
CA CYS A 19 -24.87 -7.47 32.86
C CYS A 19 -24.93 -6.15 32.07
N ILE A 20 -25.02 -4.99 32.74
CA ILE A 20 -25.10 -3.69 32.05
C ILE A 20 -23.76 -3.28 31.43
N THR A 21 -22.63 -3.60 32.07
CA THR A 21 -21.30 -3.36 31.49
C THR A 21 -20.95 -4.31 30.35
N LEU A 22 -21.47 -5.55 30.36
CA LEU A 22 -21.24 -6.51 29.27
C LEU A 22 -22.05 -6.18 28.00
N VAL A 23 -23.24 -5.58 28.14
CA VAL A 23 -24.07 -5.17 26.99
C VAL A 23 -23.60 -3.86 26.35
N CYS A 24 -22.94 -2.96 27.09
CA CYS A 24 -22.44 -1.71 26.52
C CYS A 24 -21.10 -1.83 25.75
N ALA A 25 -20.37 -2.95 25.92
CA ALA A 25 -19.07 -3.14 25.27
C ALA A 25 -19.14 -3.66 23.83
N THR A 26 -20.31 -4.08 23.33
CA THR A 26 -20.47 -4.59 21.96
C THR A 26 -20.82 -3.51 20.94
N SER A 27 -21.02 -2.26 21.36
CA SER A 27 -21.31 -1.12 20.46
C SER A 27 -20.06 -0.48 19.84
N LEU A 28 -18.87 -1.00 20.12
CA LEU A 28 -17.65 -0.54 19.46
C LEU A 28 -17.60 -1.11 18.05
N LEU A 29 -17.86 -0.24 17.05
CA LEU A 29 -17.66 -0.43 15.61
C LEU A 29 -18.81 -1.07 14.81
N ALA A 30 -20.07 -0.79 15.13
CA ALA A 30 -21.13 -1.00 14.14
C ALA A 30 -20.93 0.04 13.01
N PHE A 31 -20.69 -0.43 11.78
CA PHE A 31 -20.67 0.45 10.61
C PHE A 31 -22.09 0.87 10.29
N GLU A 32 -22.35 2.17 10.39
CA GLU A 32 -23.64 2.76 10.03
C GLU A 32 -23.52 3.40 8.64
N PRO A 33 -24.11 2.80 7.59
CA PRO A 33 -24.01 3.32 6.22
C PRO A 33 -24.48 4.77 6.09
N ASN A 34 -25.42 5.21 6.95
CA ASN A 34 -26.04 6.53 6.88
C ASN A 34 -25.14 7.67 7.39
N GLU A 35 -24.02 7.37 8.05
CA GLU A 35 -23.03 8.39 8.47
C GLU A 35 -22.12 8.85 7.31
N TRP A 36 -22.17 8.16 6.17
CA TRP A 36 -21.31 8.39 5.03
C TRP A 36 -21.94 9.36 4.03
N ARG A 37 -21.21 10.43 3.69
CA ARG A 37 -21.70 11.45 2.75
C ARG A 37 -21.70 11.00 1.29
N GLN A 38 -20.85 10.04 0.94
CA GLN A 38 -20.62 9.62 -0.44
C GLN A 38 -20.85 8.12 -0.55
N THR A 39 -21.53 7.70 -1.61
CA THR A 39 -21.82 6.30 -1.90
C THR A 39 -21.67 6.07 -3.39
N GLN A 40 -21.09 4.93 -3.75
CA GLN A 40 -20.90 4.54 -5.14
C GLN A 40 -21.21 3.06 -5.32
N THR A 41 -21.91 2.72 -6.40
CA THR A 41 -22.13 1.33 -6.80
C THR A 41 -20.88 0.78 -7.47
N LEU A 42 -20.46 -0.42 -7.04
CA LEU A 42 -19.38 -1.18 -7.66
C LEU A 42 -19.97 -2.34 -8.45
N ASN A 43 -19.50 -2.54 -9.70
CA ASN A 43 -19.85 -3.72 -10.48
C ASN A 43 -18.93 -4.88 -10.09
N VAL A 44 -19.51 -6.00 -9.65
CA VAL A 44 -18.79 -7.22 -9.27
C VAL A 44 -19.16 -8.31 -10.29
N PRO A 45 -18.37 -8.47 -11.37
CA PRO A 45 -18.78 -9.27 -12.53
C PRO A 45 -18.76 -10.78 -12.28
N ALA A 46 -18.04 -11.24 -11.25
CA ALA A 46 -17.93 -12.64 -10.90
C ALA A 46 -17.72 -12.82 -9.38
N PRO A 47 -18.11 -13.97 -8.80
CA PRO A 47 -17.75 -14.31 -7.43
C PRO A 47 -16.23 -14.45 -7.24
N GLY A 48 -15.74 -14.18 -6.03
CA GLY A 48 -14.33 -14.33 -5.66
C GLY A 48 -13.60 -12.98 -5.53
N LEU A 49 -12.27 -13.01 -5.63
CA LEU A 49 -11.44 -11.80 -5.53
C LEU A 49 -11.59 -10.98 -6.82
N VAL A 50 -12.08 -9.75 -6.68
CA VAL A 50 -12.25 -8.81 -7.81
C VAL A 50 -11.35 -7.61 -7.59
N ARG A 51 -10.56 -7.29 -8.61
CA ARG A 51 -9.76 -6.05 -8.63
C ARG A 51 -10.64 -4.90 -9.10
N VAL A 52 -10.77 -3.88 -8.26
CA VAL A 52 -11.49 -2.64 -8.58
C VAL A 52 -10.47 -1.50 -8.63
N ASN A 53 -10.35 -0.86 -9.79
CA ASN A 53 -9.60 0.38 -9.88
C ASN A 53 -10.45 1.50 -9.28
N LEU A 54 -9.90 2.19 -8.26
CA LEU A 54 -10.57 3.31 -7.63
C LEU A 54 -10.74 4.47 -8.64
N PRO A 55 -11.97 4.91 -8.94
CA PRO A 55 -12.20 6.04 -9.81
C PRO A 55 -11.55 7.31 -9.26
N ALA A 56 -11.07 8.19 -10.14
CA ALA A 56 -10.39 9.43 -9.75
C ALA A 56 -11.27 10.33 -8.85
N THR A 57 -12.58 10.36 -9.10
CA THR A 57 -13.55 11.10 -8.28
C THR A 57 -13.60 10.58 -6.84
N THR A 58 -13.50 9.27 -6.66
CA THR A 58 -13.50 8.62 -5.35
C THR A 58 -12.19 8.90 -4.62
N LEU A 59 -11.05 8.82 -5.32
CA LEU A 59 -9.73 9.17 -4.77
C LEU A 59 -9.67 10.64 -4.32
N ASN A 60 -10.25 11.56 -5.10
CA ASN A 60 -10.26 12.99 -4.77
C ASN A 60 -11.10 13.32 -3.53
N ALA A 61 -12.10 12.50 -3.21
CA ALA A 61 -12.98 12.70 -2.07
C ALA A 61 -12.52 11.98 -0.79
N ALA A 62 -11.71 10.93 -0.94
CA ALA A 62 -11.22 10.10 0.17
C ALA A 62 -10.06 10.74 0.93
N GLN A 63 -9.81 10.25 2.14
CA GLN A 63 -8.61 10.63 2.90
C GLN A 63 -7.33 10.05 2.25
N PRO A 64 -6.15 10.66 2.45
CA PRO A 64 -4.90 10.20 1.82
C PRO A 64 -4.50 8.74 2.12
N GLY A 65 -4.90 8.21 3.28
CA GLY A 65 -4.68 6.83 3.68
C GLY A 65 -5.75 5.86 3.18
N LEU A 66 -6.86 6.37 2.60
CA LEU A 66 -8.05 5.62 2.20
C LEU A 66 -8.72 4.87 3.37
N GLU A 67 -8.46 5.32 4.60
CA GLU A 67 -9.02 4.77 5.84
C GLU A 67 -10.54 4.97 5.96
N ASP A 68 -11.08 5.87 5.15
CA ASP A 68 -12.49 6.18 5.00
C ASP A 68 -13.12 5.44 3.82
N LEU A 69 -12.51 4.38 3.28
CA LEU A 69 -13.21 3.52 2.31
C LEU A 69 -13.92 2.36 3.02
N ARG A 70 -15.16 2.09 2.65
CA ARG A 70 -15.91 0.91 3.12
C ARG A 70 -16.61 0.29 1.93
N ILE A 71 -16.49 -1.02 1.78
CA ILE A 71 -17.25 -1.79 0.79
C ILE A 71 -18.35 -2.52 1.55
N VAL A 72 -19.59 -2.41 1.07
CA VAL A 72 -20.73 -3.13 1.64
C VAL A 72 -21.45 -3.94 0.58
N ASP A 73 -22.03 -5.06 1.00
CA ASP A 73 -22.92 -5.87 0.18
C ASP A 73 -24.34 -5.28 0.12
N THR A 74 -25.22 -5.93 -0.62
CA THR A 74 -26.62 -5.50 -0.78
C THR A 74 -27.44 -5.62 0.50
N ALA A 75 -26.98 -6.39 1.49
CA ALA A 75 -27.58 -6.48 2.82
C ALA A 75 -27.02 -5.44 3.80
N GLY A 76 -26.07 -4.60 3.36
CA GLY A 76 -25.42 -3.58 4.17
C GLY A 76 -24.27 -4.08 5.02
N ASN A 77 -23.85 -5.34 4.87
CA ASN A 77 -22.71 -5.89 5.61
C ASN A 77 -21.41 -5.42 4.97
N GLN A 78 -20.42 -5.08 5.80
CA GLN A 78 -19.08 -4.81 5.30
C GLN A 78 -18.45 -6.03 4.66
N VAL A 79 -17.91 -5.85 3.45
CA VAL A 79 -17.19 -6.86 2.69
C VAL A 79 -15.69 -6.65 2.93
N PRO A 80 -14.92 -7.71 3.28
CA PRO A 80 -13.47 -7.62 3.40
C PRO A 80 -12.81 -7.22 2.07
N TYR A 81 -11.82 -6.34 2.15
CA TYR A 81 -11.08 -5.87 0.97
C TYR A 81 -9.61 -5.61 1.30
N LEU A 82 -8.79 -5.50 0.25
CA LEU A 82 -7.37 -5.15 0.32
C LEU A 82 -7.13 -3.90 -0.53
N ILE A 83 -6.42 -2.93 0.02
CA ILE A 83 -5.95 -1.75 -0.73
C ILE A 83 -4.56 -2.06 -1.29
N GLU A 84 -4.47 -2.23 -2.60
CA GLU A 84 -3.19 -2.35 -3.31
C GLU A 84 -2.65 -0.93 -3.60
N ARG A 85 -1.54 -0.56 -2.94
CA ARG A 85 -0.83 0.68 -3.24
C ARG A 85 0.38 0.35 -4.11
N LEU A 86 0.34 0.75 -5.38
CA LEU A 86 1.49 0.67 -6.27
C LEU A 86 2.52 1.70 -5.80
N VAL A 87 3.45 1.27 -4.96
CA VAL A 87 4.65 2.06 -4.69
C VAL A 87 5.56 1.89 -5.90
N PRO A 88 6.00 2.98 -6.57
CA PRO A 88 7.02 2.87 -7.60
C PRO A 88 8.19 2.08 -7.04
N ASN A 89 8.60 1.03 -7.75
CA ASN A 89 9.74 0.26 -7.30
C ASN A 89 10.94 1.22 -7.28
N PRO A 90 11.60 1.42 -6.13
CA PRO A 90 12.71 2.36 -6.08
C PRO A 90 13.77 1.90 -7.09
N GLU A 91 14.15 2.80 -8.00
CA GLU A 91 15.22 2.51 -8.95
C GLU A 91 16.49 2.20 -8.15
N SER A 92 16.97 0.97 -8.24
CA SER A 92 18.20 0.58 -7.58
C SER A 92 19.38 1.02 -8.43
N MET A 93 20.28 1.81 -7.83
CA MET A 93 21.54 2.17 -8.49
C MET A 93 22.50 0.99 -8.39
N LEU A 94 22.89 0.46 -9.55
CA LEU A 94 23.90 -0.58 -9.66
C LEU A 94 25.21 0.04 -10.13
N ARG A 95 26.32 -0.34 -9.47
CA ARG A 95 27.65 -0.08 -10.05
C ARG A 95 27.90 -1.13 -11.13
N PRO A 96 28.42 -0.73 -12.30
CA PRO A 96 28.77 -1.68 -13.34
C PRO A 96 29.84 -2.64 -12.81
N LYS A 97 29.74 -3.91 -13.19
CA LYS A 97 30.71 -4.95 -12.86
C LYS A 97 32.08 -4.62 -13.45
N GLU A 98 32.09 -4.13 -14.69
CA GLU A 98 33.28 -3.60 -15.35
C GLU A 98 32.96 -2.30 -16.06
N PHE A 99 33.93 -1.40 -16.11
CA PHE A 99 33.87 -0.15 -16.83
C PHE A 99 35.18 0.08 -17.57
N ARG A 100 35.10 0.31 -18.88
CA ARG A 100 36.25 0.58 -19.75
C ARG A 100 35.97 1.84 -20.58
N SER A 101 36.99 2.67 -20.71
CA SER A 101 36.95 3.89 -21.52
C SER A 101 38.08 3.83 -22.54
N THR A 102 37.73 3.88 -23.82
CA THR A 102 38.68 3.91 -24.94
C THR A 102 38.40 5.10 -25.85
N ILE A 103 39.41 5.50 -26.64
CA ILE A 103 39.22 6.47 -27.73
C ILE A 103 39.34 5.67 -29.03
N GLU A 104 38.27 5.67 -29.81
CA GLU A 104 38.15 4.93 -31.07
C GLU A 104 37.56 5.84 -32.14
N ALA A 105 38.19 5.90 -33.31
CA ALA A 105 37.76 6.72 -34.45
C ALA A 105 37.43 8.20 -34.10
N GLY A 106 38.14 8.78 -33.14
CA GLY A 106 37.93 10.18 -32.70
C GLY A 106 36.75 10.38 -31.73
N ALA A 107 36.11 9.32 -31.27
CA ALA A 107 35.07 9.34 -30.25
C ALA A 107 35.52 8.61 -28.97
N THR A 108 34.99 9.02 -27.82
CA THR A 108 35.14 8.28 -26.57
C THR A 108 34.11 7.15 -26.53
N ARG A 109 34.58 5.91 -26.43
CA ARG A 109 33.73 4.73 -26.29
C ARG A 109 33.78 4.25 -24.83
N LEU A 110 32.61 4.19 -24.20
CA LEU A 110 32.45 3.72 -22.83
C LEU A 110 31.74 2.37 -22.86
N ILE A 111 32.38 1.34 -22.31
CA ILE A 111 31.82 -0.01 -22.23
C ILE A 111 31.58 -0.36 -20.77
N LEU A 112 30.35 -0.73 -20.47
CA LEU A 112 29.88 -1.09 -19.14
C LEU A 112 29.35 -2.53 -19.16
N GLU A 113 29.89 -3.41 -18.32
CA GLU A 113 29.24 -4.68 -18.00
C GLU A 113 28.28 -4.44 -16.83
N THR A 114 26.96 -4.61 -17.04
CA THR A 114 25.96 -4.34 -16.01
C THR A 114 26.03 -5.31 -14.83
N GLY A 115 26.48 -6.55 -15.08
CA GLY A 115 26.50 -7.62 -14.07
C GLY A 115 25.11 -8.13 -13.67
N THR A 116 24.06 -7.75 -14.39
CA THR A 116 22.67 -8.16 -14.13
C THR A 116 21.92 -8.41 -15.45
N THR A 117 20.91 -9.27 -15.38
CA THR A 117 19.92 -9.51 -16.44
C THR A 117 18.61 -8.75 -16.20
N ALA A 118 18.50 -8.02 -15.09
CA ALA A 118 17.34 -7.18 -14.81
C ALA A 118 17.27 -6.01 -15.81
N PRO A 119 16.05 -5.51 -16.11
CA PRO A 119 15.88 -4.32 -16.95
C PRO A 119 16.65 -3.11 -16.40
N ILE A 120 17.36 -2.41 -17.26
CA ILE A 120 18.09 -1.18 -16.93
C ILE A 120 17.26 0.02 -17.34
N ALA A 121 16.86 0.84 -16.36
CA ALA A 121 16.06 2.04 -16.61
C ALA A 121 16.89 3.20 -17.21
N GLY A 122 18.18 3.26 -16.88
CA GLY A 122 19.09 4.30 -17.37
C GLY A 122 20.53 4.10 -16.93
N VAL A 123 21.41 4.98 -17.41
CA VAL A 123 22.83 5.02 -17.06
C VAL A 123 23.19 6.43 -16.62
N SER A 124 23.92 6.57 -15.53
CA SER A 124 24.47 7.85 -15.06
C SER A 124 25.98 7.88 -15.32
N LEU A 125 26.47 8.98 -15.90
CA LEU A 125 27.89 9.23 -16.14
C LEU A 125 28.36 10.39 -15.26
N GLU A 126 29.24 10.09 -14.31
CA GLU A 126 29.94 11.10 -13.52
C GLU A 126 31.27 11.43 -14.21
N THR A 127 31.55 12.72 -14.41
CA THR A 127 32.75 13.22 -15.09
C THR A 127 33.35 14.41 -14.32
N PRO A 128 34.69 14.57 -14.29
CA PRO A 128 35.33 15.73 -13.70
C PRO A 128 35.16 17.01 -14.55
N ALA A 129 34.59 16.92 -15.75
CA ALA A 129 34.34 18.09 -16.59
C ALA A 129 33.33 19.04 -15.90
N SER A 130 33.68 20.32 -15.82
CA SER A 130 32.79 21.35 -15.25
C SER A 130 31.52 21.58 -16.07
N GLN A 131 31.54 21.18 -17.34
CA GLN A 131 30.40 21.23 -18.26
C GLN A 131 30.50 20.08 -19.26
N PHE A 132 29.36 19.45 -19.57
CA PHE A 132 29.27 18.39 -20.56
C PHE A 132 28.16 18.72 -21.56
N VAL A 133 28.54 19.17 -22.76
CA VAL A 133 27.63 19.50 -23.86
C VAL A 133 28.05 18.71 -25.09
N LYS A 134 27.76 17.41 -25.08
CA LYS A 134 28.06 16.48 -26.18
C LYS A 134 26.86 15.55 -26.39
N ALA A 135 26.62 15.19 -27.65
CA ALA A 135 25.68 14.12 -27.95
C ALA A 135 26.27 12.78 -27.48
N VAL A 136 25.41 11.92 -26.95
CA VAL A 136 25.76 10.57 -26.49
C VAL A 136 24.80 9.59 -27.15
N GLN A 137 25.35 8.52 -27.72
CA GLN A 137 24.59 7.36 -28.19
C GLN A 137 24.72 6.26 -27.16
N VAL A 138 23.59 5.65 -26.80
CA VAL A 138 23.53 4.55 -25.82
C VAL A 138 23.01 3.32 -26.53
N GLU A 139 23.75 2.23 -26.43
CA GLU A 139 23.41 0.94 -27.01
C GLU A 139 23.48 -0.14 -25.93
N GLY A 140 22.60 -1.13 -26.01
CA GLY A 140 22.52 -2.24 -25.07
C GLY A 140 22.65 -3.56 -25.82
N SER A 141 23.42 -4.49 -25.23
CA SER A 141 23.69 -5.80 -25.82
C SER A 141 23.73 -6.86 -24.73
N HIS A 142 23.15 -8.03 -24.99
CA HIS A 142 23.22 -9.20 -24.10
C HIS A 142 24.44 -10.08 -24.37
N ASN A 143 25.12 -9.88 -25.51
CA ASN A 143 26.22 -10.72 -25.99
C ASN A 143 27.52 -9.94 -26.23
N GLY A 144 27.53 -8.61 -26.02
CA GLY A 144 28.72 -7.77 -26.17
C GLY A 144 29.15 -7.54 -27.62
N ALA A 145 28.30 -7.88 -28.60
CA ALA A 145 28.47 -7.53 -30.01
C ALA A 145 27.87 -6.16 -30.32
#